data_AF-F3QJQ9-F1
#
_entry.id   AF-F3QJQ9-F1
#
_cell.length_a   1.000
_cell.length_b   1.000
_cell.length_c   1.000
_cell.angle_alpha   90.00
_cell.angle_beta   90.00
_cell.angle_gamma   90.00
#
_symmetry.space_group_name_H-M   'P 1'
#
loop_
_entity.id
_entity.type
_entity.pdbx_description
1 polymer ?
#
loop_
_entity_poly.entity_id
_entity_poly.type
_entity_poly.pdbx_seq_one_letter_code
_entity_poly.pdbx_strand_id
1 'polypeptide(L)'
;MIILIAGDTHTGKTNLAQKLLEHYKIPYVSIDHLKMGLIRSGNTGLTPESDDDTLTEKLWPVVREMIKTCIENNQSLIVEGCYIPWDWKKDFTEEEGKSISYLCLIFSRAYLEKNFNLIRKHENVIEQRQCYELALEDMISCNERNFQNCLEYHLGHIDIDDKYEVFPQAVASIEKQLKEGSDFKARRNSL
;
A
#
# COMPACT_ATOMS: atom_id res chain seq x y z
N MET A 1 -3.22 10.07 11.78
CA MET A 1 -3.81 8.91 11.06
C MET A 1 -2.87 8.52 9.95
N ILE A 2 -2.44 7.27 9.89
CA ILE A 2 -1.55 6.76 8.85
C ILE A 2 -2.31 5.73 8.04
N ILE A 3 -2.18 5.77 6.72
CA ILE A 3 -2.80 4.80 5.81
C ILE A 3 -1.70 4.19 4.94
N LEU A 4 -1.53 2.88 5.03
CA LEU A 4 -0.63 2.10 4.20
C LEU A 4 -1.41 1.41 3.08
N ILE A 5 -1.03 1.66 1.83
CA ILE A 5 -1.68 1.08 0.64
C ILE A 5 -0.67 0.21 -0.10
N ALA A 6 -0.86 -1.10 0.03
CA ALA A 6 -0.07 -2.12 -0.65
C ALA A 6 -0.85 -2.73 -1.83
N GLY A 7 -0.18 -3.62 -2.55
CA GLY A 7 -0.71 -4.28 -3.75
C GLY A 7 0.31 -4.32 -4.87
N ASP A 8 0.02 -5.12 -5.89
CA ASP A 8 0.93 -5.30 -7.01
C ASP A 8 0.84 -4.15 -8.03
N THR A 9 1.71 -4.14 -9.03
CA THR A 9 1.65 -3.26 -10.19
C THR A 9 0.26 -3.28 -10.84
N HIS A 10 -0.19 -2.14 -11.38
CA HIS A 10 -1.49 -1.98 -12.04
C HIS A 10 -2.76 -2.23 -11.20
N THR A 11 -2.67 -2.61 -9.92
CA THR A 11 -3.83 -2.74 -9.01
C THR A 11 -4.53 -1.41 -8.72
N GLY A 12 -3.88 -0.29 -9.02
CA GLY A 12 -4.41 1.07 -8.90
C GLY A 12 -4.14 1.75 -7.56
N LYS A 13 -3.11 1.30 -6.82
CA LYS A 13 -2.67 1.91 -5.53
C LYS A 13 -2.53 3.43 -5.60
N THR A 14 -1.78 3.93 -6.58
CA THR A 14 -1.51 5.36 -6.73
C THR A 14 -2.79 6.15 -7.01
N ASN A 15 -3.70 5.59 -7.82
CA ASN A 15 -5.01 6.20 -8.08
C ASN A 15 -5.89 6.20 -6.82
N LEU A 16 -5.87 5.12 -6.04
CA LEU A 16 -6.56 5.07 -4.76
C LEU A 16 -6.01 6.13 -3.79
N ALA A 17 -4.70 6.23 -3.66
CA ALA A 17 -4.05 7.21 -2.79
C ALA A 17 -4.41 8.65 -3.16
N GLN A 18 -4.43 8.99 -4.46
CA GLN A 18 -4.89 10.31 -4.91
C GLN A 18 -6.34 10.59 -4.52
N LYS A 19 -7.25 9.64 -4.73
CA LYS A 19 -8.65 9.79 -4.32
C LYS A 19 -8.79 9.95 -2.81
N LEU A 20 -8.00 9.21 -2.04
CA LEU A 20 -7.99 9.32 -0.57
C LEU A 20 -7.38 10.65 -0.09
N LEU A 21 -6.36 11.17 -0.78
CA LEU A 21 -5.86 12.52 -0.55
C LEU A 21 -6.97 13.56 -0.76
N GLU A 22 -7.73 13.44 -1.84
CA GLU A 22 -8.83 14.37 -2.11
C GLU A 22 -9.97 14.24 -1.10
N HIS A 23 -10.24 13.02 -0.64
CA HIS A 23 -11.31 12.73 0.32
C HIS A 23 -10.97 13.19 1.74
N TYR A 24 -9.81 12.76 2.27
CA TYR A 24 -9.39 13.05 3.65
C TYR A 24 -8.59 14.34 3.78
N LYS A 25 -8.16 14.96 2.67
CA LYS A 25 -7.32 16.17 2.64
C LYS A 25 -5.97 15.98 3.34
N ILE A 26 -5.35 14.82 3.11
CA ILE A 26 -4.05 14.44 3.69
C ILE A 26 -3.04 14.14 2.58
N PRO A 27 -1.74 14.45 2.77
CA PRO A 27 -0.72 14.16 1.77
C PRO A 27 -0.50 12.64 1.60
N TYR A 28 -0.05 12.24 0.41
CA TYR A 28 0.43 10.89 0.15
C TYR A 28 1.90 10.90 -0.30
N VAL A 29 2.61 9.83 0.02
CA VAL A 29 3.99 9.55 -0.41
C VAL A 29 4.02 8.21 -1.14
N SER A 30 4.55 8.22 -2.35
CA SER A 30 4.85 7.01 -3.11
C SER A 30 6.24 6.50 -2.73
N ILE A 31 6.34 5.22 -2.31
CA ILE A 31 7.63 4.58 -2.04
C ILE A 31 8.44 4.45 -3.34
N ASP A 32 7.80 4.35 -4.51
CA ASP A 32 8.50 4.39 -5.79
C ASP A 32 9.17 5.75 -6.06
N HIS A 33 8.54 6.87 -5.67
CA HIS A 33 9.18 8.17 -5.73
C HIS A 33 10.39 8.26 -4.79
N LEU A 34 10.28 7.71 -3.58
CA LEU A 34 11.41 7.63 -2.64
C LEU A 34 12.55 6.79 -3.24
N LYS A 35 12.23 5.60 -3.78
CA LYS A 35 13.18 4.72 -4.47
C LYS A 35 13.93 5.47 -5.57
N MET A 36 13.19 6.07 -6.50
CA MET A 36 13.79 6.78 -7.62
C MET A 36 14.56 8.02 -7.18
N GLY A 37 14.12 8.73 -6.13
CA GLY A 37 14.83 9.86 -5.55
C GLY A 37 16.18 9.46 -4.93
N LEU A 38 16.21 8.36 -4.17
CA LEU A 38 17.46 7.83 -3.60
C LEU A 38 18.43 7.40 -4.71
N ILE A 39 17.95 6.66 -5.72
CA ILE A 39 18.77 6.18 -6.84
C ILE A 39 19.35 7.37 -7.62
N ARG A 40 18.49 8.31 -8.05
CA ARG A 40 18.90 9.45 -8.88
C ARG A 40 19.76 10.48 -8.14
N SER A 41 19.67 10.53 -6.81
CA SER A 41 20.53 11.38 -5.99
C SER A 41 21.88 10.75 -5.64
N GLY A 42 22.08 9.47 -5.95
CA GLY A 42 23.32 8.75 -5.62
C GLY A 42 23.45 8.37 -4.13
N ASN A 43 22.37 8.49 -3.34
CA ASN A 43 22.37 8.14 -1.92
C ASN A 43 22.18 6.64 -1.65
N THR A 44 22.17 5.82 -2.69
CA THR A 44 22.07 4.36 -2.59
C THR A 44 22.80 3.70 -3.76
N GLY A 45 23.25 2.47 -3.54
CA GLY A 45 23.77 1.58 -4.59
C GLY A 45 22.69 0.79 -5.34
N LEU A 46 21.41 0.98 -4.98
CA LEU A 46 20.29 0.34 -5.65
C LEU A 46 20.15 0.82 -7.10
N THR A 47 19.59 -0.05 -7.93
CA THR A 47 19.14 0.26 -9.28
C THR A 47 17.62 0.07 -9.38
N PRO A 48 16.96 0.60 -10.43
CA PRO A 48 15.54 0.35 -10.65
C PRO A 48 15.17 -1.13 -10.76
N GLU A 49 16.13 -1.97 -11.16
CA GLU A 49 16.01 -3.42 -11.38
C GLU A 49 16.52 -4.27 -10.20
N SER A 50 16.89 -3.65 -9.07
CA SER A 50 17.23 -4.40 -7.85
C SER A 50 16.03 -5.26 -7.40
N ASP A 51 16.29 -6.42 -6.81
CA ASP A 51 15.23 -7.33 -6.35
C ASP A 51 14.36 -6.69 -5.25
N ASP A 52 13.10 -7.12 -5.20
CA ASP A 52 12.09 -6.52 -4.32
C ASP A 52 12.45 -6.66 -2.84
N ASP A 53 13.11 -7.74 -2.43
CA ASP A 53 13.54 -7.96 -1.05
C ASP A 53 14.63 -6.96 -0.65
N THR A 54 15.65 -6.80 -1.49
CA THR A 54 16.73 -5.81 -1.31
C THR A 54 16.19 -4.38 -1.33
N LEU A 55 15.25 -4.08 -2.22
CA LEU A 55 14.57 -2.78 -2.25
C LEU A 55 13.79 -2.55 -0.96
N THR A 56 13.04 -3.55 -0.47
CA THR A 56 12.26 -3.47 0.76
C THR A 56 13.16 -3.26 1.97
N GLU A 57 14.26 -4.01 2.10
CA GLU A 57 15.22 -3.89 3.21
C GLU A 57 15.82 -2.48 3.29
N LYS A 58 16.06 -1.83 2.15
CA LYS A 58 16.63 -0.47 2.11
C LYS A 58 15.61 0.63 2.27
N LEU A 59 14.41 0.50 1.68
CA LEU A 59 13.41 1.56 1.63
C LEU A 59 12.55 1.59 2.90
N TRP A 60 12.17 0.43 3.42
CA TRP A 60 11.26 0.34 4.56
C TRP A 60 11.78 1.05 5.82
N PRO A 61 13.06 0.97 6.21
CA PRO A 61 13.54 1.71 7.38
C PRO A 61 13.30 3.21 7.27
N VAL A 62 13.50 3.80 6.08
CA VAL A 62 13.25 5.24 5.86
C VAL A 62 11.75 5.55 5.98
N VAL A 63 10.91 4.74 5.31
CA VAL A 63 9.45 4.90 5.34
C VAL A 63 8.90 4.74 6.77
N ARG A 64 9.37 3.74 7.50
CA ARG A 64 9.00 3.48 8.90
C ARG A 64 9.32 4.68 9.78
N GLU A 65 10.54 5.23 9.69
CA GLU A 65 10.89 6.39 10.51
C GLU A 65 10.08 7.63 10.12
N MET A 66 9.78 7.85 8.83
CA MET A 66 8.86 8.92 8.39
C MET A 66 7.47 8.76 9.01
N ILE A 67 6.95 7.53 9.07
CA ILE A 67 5.65 7.23 9.71
C ILE A 67 5.71 7.54 11.20
N LYS A 68 6.76 7.09 11.90
CA LYS A 68 6.94 7.36 13.35
C LYS A 68 6.99 8.85 13.63
N THR A 69 7.75 9.61 12.84
CA THR A 69 7.79 11.08 12.94
C THR A 69 6.42 11.71 12.71
N CYS A 70 5.62 11.20 11.77
CA CYS A 70 4.25 11.70 11.59
C CYS A 70 3.37 11.40 12.80
N ILE A 71 3.45 10.19 13.36
CA ILE A 71 2.69 9.81 14.56
C ILE A 71 3.08 10.69 15.75
N GLU A 72 4.38 10.88 16.00
CA GLU A 72 4.91 11.74 17.06
C GLU A 72 4.37 13.18 16.94
N ASN A 73 4.30 13.71 15.73
CA ASN A 73 3.83 15.07 15.46
C ASN A 73 2.31 15.19 15.28
N ASN A 74 1.53 14.13 15.51
CA ASN A 74 0.09 14.08 15.26
C ASN A 74 -0.29 14.47 13.80
N GLN A 75 0.58 14.15 12.86
CA GLN A 75 0.36 14.39 11.43
C GLN A 75 -0.27 13.15 10.78
N SER A 76 -0.96 13.39 9.66
CA SER A 76 -1.55 12.32 8.86
C SER A 76 -0.79 12.15 7.55
N LEU A 77 -0.65 10.90 7.12
CA LEU A 77 0.12 10.53 5.94
C LEU A 77 -0.47 9.28 5.30
N ILE A 78 -0.63 9.30 3.98
CA ILE A 78 -0.83 8.09 3.17
C ILE A 78 0.53 7.66 2.64
N VAL A 79 0.84 6.37 2.70
CA VAL A 79 2.02 5.78 2.08
C VAL A 79 1.55 4.68 1.15
N GLU A 80 1.87 4.77 -0.14
CA GLU A 80 1.61 3.69 -1.10
C GLU A 80 2.88 3.11 -1.71
N GLY A 81 2.87 1.80 -1.96
CA GLY A 81 3.96 1.11 -2.65
C GLY A 81 3.90 -0.41 -2.47
N CYS A 82 4.75 -1.13 -3.20
CA CYS A 82 4.91 -2.59 -3.05
C CYS A 82 5.96 -2.97 -1.99
N TYR A 83 6.80 -2.03 -1.54
CA TYR A 83 7.90 -2.29 -0.61
C TYR A 83 7.52 -2.11 0.87
N ILE A 84 6.30 -2.52 1.23
CA ILE A 84 5.83 -2.55 2.62
C ILE A 84 5.96 -4.01 3.10
N PRO A 85 6.80 -4.32 4.11
CA PRO A 85 6.96 -5.68 4.60
C PRO A 85 5.65 -6.25 5.13
N TRP A 86 5.42 -7.55 4.92
CA TRP A 86 4.22 -8.23 5.42
C TRP A 86 4.12 -8.22 6.94
N ASP A 87 5.26 -8.21 7.62
CA ASP A 87 5.37 -8.13 9.07
C ASP A 87 5.57 -6.72 9.62
N TRP A 88 5.25 -5.66 8.85
CA TRP A 88 5.43 -4.25 9.22
C TRP A 88 4.91 -3.91 10.63
N LYS A 89 3.89 -4.63 11.13
CA LYS A 89 3.35 -4.41 12.49
C LYS A 89 4.42 -4.59 13.58
N LYS A 90 5.46 -5.41 13.37
CA LYS A 90 6.55 -5.65 14.35
C LYS A 90 7.39 -4.39 14.62
N ASP A 91 7.38 -3.45 13.69
CA ASP A 91 8.20 -2.25 13.70
C ASP A 91 7.60 -1.09 14.50
N PHE A 92 6.36 -1.26 14.96
CA PHE A 92 5.58 -0.28 15.69
C PHE A 92 5.13 -0.83 17.04
N THR A 93 5.03 0.05 18.03
CA THR A 93 4.37 -0.28 19.30
C THR A 93 2.87 -0.50 19.09
N GLU A 94 2.23 -1.17 20.03
CA GLU A 94 0.77 -1.37 20.02
C GLU A 94 0.00 -0.03 19.96
N GLU A 95 0.52 1.03 20.59
CA GLU A 95 -0.10 2.35 20.60
C GLU A 95 0.04 3.06 19.24
N GLU A 96 1.22 3.01 18.62
CA GLU A 96 1.45 3.52 17.28
C GLU A 96 0.61 2.77 16.24
N GLY A 97 0.55 1.44 16.35
CA GLY A 97 -0.20 0.57 15.44
C GLY A 97 -1.69 0.89 15.35
N LYS A 98 -2.32 1.37 16.43
CA LYS A 98 -3.74 1.82 16.42
C LYS A 98 -3.99 3.01 15.51
N SER A 99 -2.95 3.79 15.20
CA SER A 99 -3.04 4.96 14.33
C SER A 99 -2.80 4.61 12.86
N ILE A 100 -2.46 3.35 12.55
CA ILE A 100 -2.09 2.88 11.22
C ILE A 100 -3.18 1.95 10.69
N SER A 101 -3.80 2.34 9.57
CA SER A 101 -4.65 1.46 8.78
C SER A 101 -3.84 0.89 7.62
N TYR A 102 -4.05 -0.37 7.28
CA TYR A 102 -3.39 -1.05 6.16
C TYR A 102 -4.43 -1.64 5.22
N LEU A 103 -4.14 -1.55 3.92
CA LEU A 103 -4.95 -2.16 2.88
C LEU A 103 -4.08 -2.63 1.72
N CYS A 104 -4.20 -3.91 1.35
CA CYS A 104 -3.62 -4.45 0.13
C CYS A 104 -4.68 -4.58 -0.98
N LEU A 105 -4.38 -4.10 -2.19
CA LEU A 105 -5.23 -4.29 -3.36
C LEU A 105 -4.83 -5.56 -4.12
N ILE A 106 -5.81 -6.44 -4.35
CA ILE A 106 -5.57 -7.75 -4.94
C ILE A 106 -6.61 -7.98 -6.04
N PHE A 107 -6.14 -8.29 -7.24
CA PHE A 107 -7.02 -8.80 -8.29
C PHE A 107 -7.23 -10.31 -8.11
N SER A 108 -8.47 -10.77 -8.30
CA SER A 108 -8.72 -12.20 -8.48
C SER A 108 -8.18 -12.67 -9.85
N ARG A 109 -7.86 -13.96 -9.95
CA ARG A 109 -7.51 -14.59 -11.23
C ARG A 109 -8.60 -14.36 -12.28
N ALA A 110 -9.86 -14.58 -11.90
CA ALA A 110 -11.00 -14.41 -12.81
C ALA A 110 -11.13 -12.95 -13.31
N TYR A 111 -10.88 -11.97 -12.43
CA TYR A 111 -10.88 -10.56 -12.82
C TYR A 111 -9.75 -10.26 -13.81
N LEU A 112 -8.54 -10.76 -13.55
CA LEU A 112 -7.38 -10.57 -14.42
C LEU A 112 -7.62 -11.17 -15.80
N GLU A 113 -8.03 -12.43 -15.89
CA GLU A 113 -8.31 -13.12 -17.15
C GLU A 113 -9.37 -12.39 -17.98
N LYS A 114 -10.42 -11.89 -17.33
CA LYS A 114 -11.52 -11.14 -17.97
C LYS A 114 -11.11 -9.72 -18.41
N ASN A 115 -10.31 -9.02 -17.61
CA ASN A 115 -10.11 -7.57 -17.74
C ASN A 115 -8.67 -7.15 -18.09
N PHE A 116 -7.75 -8.08 -18.37
CA PHE A 116 -6.33 -7.77 -18.60
C PHE A 116 -6.09 -6.61 -19.59
N ASN A 117 -6.76 -6.65 -20.74
CA ASN A 117 -6.64 -5.59 -21.76
C ASN A 117 -7.18 -4.24 -21.27
N LEU A 118 -8.22 -4.24 -20.43
CA LEU A 118 -8.76 -3.03 -19.83
C LEU A 118 -7.78 -2.47 -18.80
N ILE A 119 -7.19 -3.31 -17.96
CA ILE A 119 -6.16 -2.93 -16.98
C ILE A 119 -4.99 -2.22 -17.68
N ARG A 120 -4.49 -2.78 -18.78
CA ARG A 120 -3.42 -2.16 -19.60
C ARG A 120 -3.81 -0.80 -20.16
N LYS A 121 -5.06 -0.63 -20.63
CA LYS A 121 -5.55 0.70 -21.08
C LYS A 121 -5.54 1.75 -19.97
N HIS A 122 -5.57 1.34 -18.72
CA HIS A 122 -5.56 2.21 -17.55
C HIS A 122 -4.19 2.31 -16.85
N GLU A 123 -3.13 1.75 -17.43
CA GLU A 123 -1.79 1.76 -16.83
C GLU A 123 -1.21 3.17 -16.66
N ASN A 124 -1.72 4.13 -17.45
CA ASN A 124 -1.28 5.53 -17.47
C ASN A 124 -2.25 6.52 -16.80
N VAL A 125 -3.16 6.05 -15.94
CA VAL A 125 -4.18 6.92 -15.31
C VAL A 125 -3.55 7.99 -14.41
N ILE A 126 -2.46 7.67 -13.71
CA ILE A 126 -1.76 8.60 -12.80
C ILE A 126 -0.36 8.98 -13.30
N GLU A 127 0.40 8.00 -13.75
CA GLU A 127 1.81 8.15 -14.13
C GLU A 127 2.04 7.68 -15.56
N GLN A 128 3.02 8.24 -16.26
CA GLN A 128 3.39 7.77 -17.60
C GLN A 128 4.38 6.62 -17.49
N ARG A 129 3.92 5.41 -17.78
CA ARG A 129 4.72 4.20 -17.76
C ARG A 129 5.49 4.07 -19.07
N GLN A 130 6.79 3.82 -18.98
CA GLN A 130 7.56 3.38 -20.13
C GLN A 130 7.21 1.91 -20.38
N CYS A 131 6.91 1.57 -21.63
CA CYS A 131 6.35 0.26 -22.01
C CYS A 131 7.27 -0.88 -21.53
N TYR A 132 6.80 -1.64 -20.53
CA TYR A 132 7.34 -2.95 -20.17
C TYR A 132 6.40 -4.04 -20.68
N GLU A 133 6.97 -5.20 -21.01
CA GLU A 133 6.19 -6.38 -21.32
C GLU A 133 5.49 -6.85 -20.03
N LEU A 134 4.17 -6.63 -19.96
CA LEU A 134 3.33 -7.10 -18.86
C LEU A 134 2.72 -8.44 -19.27
N ALA A 135 3.06 -9.51 -18.56
CA ALA A 135 2.45 -10.82 -18.78
C ALA A 135 1.29 -11.04 -17.79
N LEU A 136 0.18 -11.61 -18.30
CA LEU A 136 -0.98 -11.94 -17.49
C LEU A 136 -0.65 -12.94 -16.38
N GLU A 137 0.14 -13.98 -16.69
CA GLU A 137 0.53 -15.01 -15.72
C GLU A 137 1.36 -14.45 -14.57
N ASP A 138 2.24 -13.47 -14.84
CA ASP A 138 3.02 -12.81 -13.81
C ASP A 138 2.10 -12.03 -12.85
N MET A 139 1.12 -11.30 -13.40
CA MET A 139 0.13 -10.60 -12.57
C MET A 139 -0.70 -11.57 -11.72
N ILE A 140 -1.13 -12.70 -12.29
CA ILE A 140 -1.89 -13.72 -11.56
C ILE A 140 -1.03 -14.26 -10.41
N SER A 141 0.19 -14.71 -10.70
CA SER A 141 1.12 -15.26 -9.71
C SER A 141 1.42 -14.29 -8.58
N CYS A 142 1.68 -13.02 -8.88
CA CYS A 142 1.96 -12.01 -7.88
C CYS A 142 0.74 -11.65 -7.03
N ASN A 143 -0.47 -11.54 -7.61
CA ASN A 143 -1.68 -11.26 -6.85
C ASN A 143 -2.09 -12.44 -5.96
N GLU A 144 -1.98 -13.68 -6.45
CA GLU A 144 -2.21 -14.88 -5.64
C GLU A 144 -1.24 -14.96 -4.46
N ARG A 145 0.05 -14.63 -4.68
CA ARG A 145 1.06 -14.56 -3.61
C ARG A 145 0.72 -13.47 -2.58
N ASN A 146 0.35 -12.28 -3.02
CA ASN A 146 -0.05 -11.20 -2.13
C ASN A 146 -1.28 -11.56 -1.30
N PHE A 147 -2.23 -12.29 -1.88
CA PHE A 147 -3.39 -12.82 -1.17
C PHE A 147 -2.99 -13.80 -0.07
N GLN A 148 -2.13 -14.79 -0.39
CA GLN A 148 -1.64 -15.73 0.63
C GLN A 148 -0.90 -15.01 1.77
N ASN A 149 -0.04 -14.03 1.45
CA ASN A 149 0.65 -13.25 2.46
C ASN A 149 -0.32 -12.42 3.31
N CYS A 150 -1.37 -11.83 2.73
CA CYS A 150 -2.37 -11.11 3.50
C CYS A 150 -3.11 -12.02 4.49
N LEU A 151 -3.38 -13.27 4.10
CA LEU A 151 -3.98 -14.25 5.00
C LEU A 151 -3.02 -14.68 6.11
N GLU A 152 -1.78 -15.01 5.76
CA GLU A 152 -0.74 -15.46 6.70
C GLU A 152 -0.43 -14.40 7.77
N TYR A 153 -0.28 -13.14 7.37
CA TYR A 153 0.06 -12.03 8.28
C TYR A 153 -1.18 -11.31 8.85
N HIS A 154 -2.38 -11.81 8.57
CA HIS A 154 -3.66 -11.23 9.00
C HIS A 154 -3.76 -9.73 8.68
N LEU A 155 -3.56 -9.41 7.40
CA LEU A 155 -3.58 -8.06 6.87
C LEU A 155 -4.89 -7.77 6.11
N GLY A 156 -5.37 -6.54 6.26
CA GLY A 156 -6.53 -6.06 5.52
C GLY A 156 -6.26 -6.00 4.02
N HIS A 157 -7.18 -6.51 3.22
CA HIS A 157 -7.09 -6.51 1.77
C HIS A 157 -8.47 -6.28 1.14
N ILE A 158 -8.48 -5.86 -0.13
CA ILE A 158 -9.67 -5.79 -0.98
C ILE A 158 -9.46 -6.75 -2.14
N ASP A 159 -10.38 -7.71 -2.25
CA ASP A 159 -10.48 -8.62 -3.38
C ASP A 159 -11.27 -7.98 -4.51
N ILE A 160 -10.60 -7.74 -5.63
CA ILE A 160 -11.18 -7.16 -6.84
C ILE A 160 -11.53 -8.33 -7.78
N ASP A 161 -12.80 -8.72 -7.79
CA ASP A 161 -13.26 -9.94 -8.48
C ASP A 161 -14.24 -9.69 -9.66
N ASP A 162 -15.35 -8.98 -9.45
CA ASP A 162 -16.31 -8.68 -10.54
C ASP A 162 -16.16 -7.25 -11.09
N LYS A 163 -16.12 -6.26 -10.18
CA LYS A 163 -16.05 -4.84 -10.51
C LYS A 163 -14.93 -4.14 -9.78
N TYR A 164 -14.37 -3.13 -10.43
CA TYR A 164 -13.39 -2.24 -9.83
C TYR A 164 -14.07 -1.18 -8.94
N GLU A 165 -14.46 -1.56 -7.72
CA GLU A 165 -15.12 -0.68 -6.74
C GLU A 165 -14.24 -0.42 -5.51
N VAL A 166 -12.94 -0.22 -5.75
CA VAL A 166 -11.92 -0.14 -4.69
C VAL A 166 -12.12 1.05 -3.75
N PHE A 167 -12.45 2.24 -4.27
CA PHE A 167 -12.51 3.46 -3.44
C PHE A 167 -13.53 3.40 -2.29
N PRO A 168 -14.82 3.11 -2.51
CA PRO A 168 -15.79 3.03 -1.41
C PRO A 168 -15.45 1.91 -0.41
N GLN A 169 -14.93 0.78 -0.88
CA GLN A 169 -14.50 -0.32 -0.01
C GLN A 169 -13.28 0.07 0.85
N ALA A 170 -12.33 0.80 0.27
CA ALA A 170 -11.15 1.30 0.99
C ALA A 170 -11.54 2.27 2.10
N VAL A 171 -12.42 3.23 1.82
CA VAL A 171 -12.92 4.18 2.85
C VAL A 171 -13.57 3.42 4.00
N ALA A 172 -14.49 2.49 3.72
CA ALA A 172 -15.15 1.70 4.75
C ALA A 172 -14.18 0.86 5.58
N SER A 173 -13.19 0.23 4.95
CA SER A 173 -12.16 -0.57 5.63
C SER A 173 -11.27 0.29 6.53
N ILE A 174 -10.81 1.43 6.03
CA ILE A 174 -9.95 2.36 6.77
C ILE A 174 -10.67 2.89 8.00
N GLU A 175 -11.92 3.35 7.85
CA GLU A 175 -12.71 3.86 8.97
C GLU A 175 -12.96 2.80 10.04
N LYS A 176 -13.21 1.54 9.62
CA LYS A 176 -13.42 0.42 10.55
C LYS A 176 -12.16 0.17 11.38
N GLN A 177 -11.00 0.04 10.73
CA GLN A 177 -9.73 -0.24 11.39
C GLN A 177 -9.36 0.85 12.41
N LEU A 178 -9.57 2.12 12.05
CA LEU A 178 -9.26 3.25 12.93
C LEU A 178 -10.21 3.35 14.13
N LYS A 179 -11.49 3.02 13.96
CA LYS A 179 -12.47 2.95 15.07
C LYS A 179 -12.13 1.83 16.06
N GLU A 180 -11.76 0.65 15.57
CA GLU A 180 -11.32 -0.47 16.41
C GLU A 180 -10.08 -0.08 17.24
N GLY A 181 -9.15 0.67 16.65
CA GLY A 181 -8.00 1.24 17.37
C GLY A 181 -8.37 2.27 18.45
N SER A 182 -9.33 3.16 18.18
CA SER A 182 -9.78 4.19 19.15
C SER A 182 -10.56 3.60 20.32
N ASP A 183 -11.43 2.62 20.07
CA ASP A 183 -12.25 1.99 21.10
C ASP A 183 -11.38 1.20 22.11
N PHE A 184 -10.30 0.58 21.63
CA PHE A 184 -9.32 -0.07 22.49
C PHE A 184 -8.61 0.92 23.42
N LYS A 185 -8.28 2.13 22.92
CA LYS A 185 -7.69 3.21 23.75
C LYS A 185 -8.65 3.70 24.83
N ALA A 186 -9.93 3.85 24.49
CA ALA A 186 -10.96 4.26 25.44
C ALA A 186 -11.14 3.24 26.59
N ARG A 187 -11.15 1.94 26.28
CA ARG A 187 -11.28 0.86 27.28
C ARG A 187 -10.10 0.75 28.23
N ARG A 188 -8.87 0.98 27.75
CA ARG A 188 -7.66 0.94 28.58
C ARG A 188 -7.55 2.14 29.54
N ASN A 189 -8.07 3.31 29.16
CA ASN A 189 -8.09 4.50 30.02
C ASN A 189 -9.21 4.45 31.09
N SER A 190 -10.16 3.52 30.98
CA SER A 190 -11.25 3.33 31.93
C SER A 190 -11.02 2.22 32.96
N LEU A 191 -9.84 1.56 32.93
CA LEU A 191 -9.38 0.54 33.87
C LEU A 191 -8.24 1.10 34.73
#